data_AF-A0A1R2C1J2-F1
#
_entry.id   AF-A0A1R2C1J2-F1
#
_cell.length_a   1.000
_cell.length_b   1.000
_cell.length_c   1.000
_cell.angle_alpha   90.00
_cell.angle_beta   90.00
_cell.angle_gamma   90.00
#
_symmetry.space_group_name_H-M   'P 1'
#
loop_
_entity.id
_entity.type
_entity.pdbx_description
1 polymer ?
#
loop_
_entity_poly.entity_id
_entity_poly.type
_entity_poly.pdbx_seq_one_letter_code
_entity_poly.pdbx_strand_id
1 'polypeptide(L)'
;MGNCSCTCKKTEPGSEIVTEAEQIKKQPENQELSTINSHLHIIEAQASIEENKEMPQESQIQLSNIQALFKGYLIRMQYIDQIRLSEIDPEIQQEHPELEIPETETQAPHVDFQVDFTQLPKGFLSEIAQEKHNFFGKFDFGEPIGKEFKNLGKLIDGSYYQGEIDEFGIPSGKGSIFYDDGSMYEGAWKTGKFYGYGRMISQNGDVFEGDFIEGQLTGKGKKIYANGNSYVGELVNSFPHGFGEEVMSDGSVYKGGFNNGLKSGKGNYTWPEGSSYEGMFVEDKIEGFGKYVWPDKEYEGEWKENIQHGQGCFKWIDGKKYAGGYVMGKKQGFGIFEWPDGKKYEGYWFDGKQEGEGTFSKNGVVRQQGMWKDGKFIGKKEE
;
A
#
# COMPACT_ATOMS: atom_id res chain seq x y z
N MET A 1 4.16 40.01 -31.33
CA MET A 1 3.11 39.33 -32.12
C MET A 1 3.32 37.83 -32.00
N GLY A 2 2.28 37.06 -31.67
CA GLY A 2 2.25 35.61 -31.80
C GLY A 2 2.26 34.81 -30.50
N ASN A 3 1.12 34.76 -29.79
CA ASN A 3 0.82 33.69 -28.83
C ASN A 3 0.62 32.37 -29.60
N CYS A 4 1.38 31.32 -29.26
CA CYS A 4 1.09 29.96 -29.73
C CYS A 4 0.13 29.29 -28.75
N SER A 5 -1.16 29.27 -29.11
CA SER A 5 -2.16 28.41 -28.48
C SER A 5 -2.24 27.08 -29.25
N CYS A 6 -1.83 25.98 -28.63
CA CYS A 6 -2.10 24.64 -29.16
C CYS A 6 -3.35 24.08 -28.46
N THR A 7 -4.47 24.09 -29.18
CA THR A 7 -5.74 23.46 -28.79
C THR A 7 -5.78 22.02 -29.31
N CYS A 8 -5.66 21.04 -28.42
CA CYS A 8 -5.93 19.63 -28.73
C CYS A 8 -7.44 19.36 -28.61
N LYS A 9 -8.05 18.92 -29.71
CA LYS A 9 -9.44 18.48 -29.79
C LYS A 9 -9.60 17.13 -29.10
N LYS A 10 -10.53 17.03 -28.15
CA LYS A 10 -11.01 15.76 -27.58
C LYS A 10 -12.07 15.16 -28.50
N THR A 11 -11.93 13.88 -28.81
CA THR A 11 -12.97 13.04 -29.42
C THR A 11 -13.56 12.14 -28.32
N GLU A 12 -14.88 12.24 -28.14
CA GLU A 12 -15.67 11.35 -27.29
C GLU A 12 -15.95 10.02 -27.99
N PRO A 13 -16.13 8.94 -27.22
CA PRO A 13 -17.19 8.00 -27.52
C PRO A 13 -18.05 7.72 -26.29
N GLY A 14 -19.36 7.95 -26.44
CA GLY A 14 -20.37 7.39 -25.57
C GLY A 14 -20.93 6.09 -26.16
N SER A 15 -21.16 5.10 -25.30
CA SER A 15 -22.37 4.26 -25.30
C SER A 15 -22.30 3.22 -24.18
N GLU A 16 -23.25 3.34 -23.24
CA GLU A 16 -23.97 2.25 -22.56
C GLU A 16 -23.17 1.21 -21.76
N ILE A 17 -23.09 1.43 -20.44
CA ILE A 17 -23.03 0.33 -19.46
C ILE A 17 -24.25 0.49 -18.56
N VAL A 18 -25.22 -0.38 -18.79
CA VAL A 18 -26.40 -0.56 -17.95
C VAL A 18 -25.93 -1.11 -16.59
N THR A 19 -26.40 -0.45 -15.54
CA THR A 19 -26.13 -0.74 -14.13
C THR A 19 -26.72 -2.08 -13.69
N GLU A 20 -25.88 -3.07 -13.42
CA GLU A 20 -26.23 -4.28 -12.64
C GLU A 20 -26.23 -3.98 -11.13
N ALA A 21 -27.02 -2.98 -10.69
CA ALA A 21 -27.15 -2.60 -9.28
C ALA A 21 -28.54 -2.91 -8.67
N GLU A 22 -29.43 -3.58 -9.40
CA GLU A 22 -30.77 -3.89 -8.90
C GLU A 22 -31.20 -5.31 -9.23
N GLN A 23 -30.70 -6.31 -8.48
CA GLN A 23 -31.43 -7.59 -8.32
C GLN A 23 -30.88 -8.53 -7.24
N ILE A 24 -30.83 -8.12 -5.96
CA ILE A 24 -30.82 -9.10 -4.85
C ILE A 24 -31.70 -8.62 -3.70
N LYS A 25 -32.97 -9.04 -3.70
CA LYS A 25 -33.81 -9.14 -2.50
C LYS A 25 -34.78 -10.30 -2.66
N LYS A 26 -34.45 -11.44 -2.04
CA LYS A 26 -35.31 -12.27 -1.16
C LYS A 26 -34.67 -13.66 -0.91
N GLN A 27 -34.63 -14.02 0.38
CA GLN A 27 -34.52 -15.35 1.02
C GLN A 27 -33.15 -15.82 1.59
N PRO A 28 -33.17 -16.62 2.70
CA PRO A 28 -32.47 -16.28 3.94
C PRO A 28 -31.25 -17.16 4.30
N GLU A 29 -30.47 -16.68 5.27
CA GLU A 29 -29.68 -17.42 6.28
C GLU A 29 -28.58 -18.42 5.86
N ASN A 30 -28.00 -18.30 4.66
CA ASN A 30 -26.77 -19.03 4.33
C ASN A 30 -25.69 -18.20 3.59
N GLN A 31 -25.82 -16.87 3.63
CA GLN A 31 -24.92 -15.96 2.91
C GLN A 31 -23.58 -15.68 3.63
N GLU A 32 -23.47 -15.85 4.94
CA GLU A 32 -22.20 -15.54 5.63
C GLU A 32 -21.13 -16.63 5.39
N LEU A 33 -21.49 -17.91 5.44
CA LEU A 33 -20.57 -19.02 5.11
C LEU A 33 -20.18 -19.03 3.63
N SER A 34 -21.08 -18.66 2.72
CA SER A 34 -20.75 -18.57 1.29
C SER A 34 -19.87 -17.35 0.97
N THR A 35 -20.08 -16.23 1.66
CA THR A 35 -19.23 -15.03 1.53
C THR A 35 -17.84 -15.26 2.13
N ILE A 36 -17.73 -15.98 3.26
CA ILE A 36 -16.45 -16.33 3.90
C ILE A 36 -15.67 -17.36 3.08
N ASN A 37 -16.33 -18.41 2.56
CA ASN A 37 -15.70 -19.34 1.62
C ASN A 37 -15.33 -18.64 0.30
N SER A 38 -16.09 -17.62 -0.12
CA SER A 38 -15.73 -16.81 -1.29
C SER A 38 -14.52 -15.92 -1.02
N HIS A 39 -14.35 -15.37 0.19
CA HIS A 39 -13.17 -14.58 0.55
C HIS A 39 -11.92 -15.44 0.76
N LEU A 40 -12.06 -16.64 1.35
CA LEU A 40 -10.97 -17.62 1.42
C LEU A 40 -10.58 -18.06 0.00
N HIS A 41 -11.56 -18.35 -0.86
CA HIS A 41 -11.32 -18.63 -2.27
C HIS A 41 -10.77 -17.43 -3.04
N ILE A 42 -11.10 -16.19 -2.73
CA ILE A 42 -10.52 -15.00 -3.40
C ILE A 42 -9.07 -14.81 -2.98
N ILE A 43 -8.74 -15.00 -1.70
CA ILE A 43 -7.36 -14.93 -1.20
C ILE A 43 -6.53 -16.09 -1.78
N GLU A 44 -7.07 -17.31 -1.79
CA GLU A 44 -6.44 -18.50 -2.38
C GLU A 44 -6.37 -18.43 -3.91
N ALA A 45 -7.40 -17.89 -4.59
CA ALA A 45 -7.44 -17.71 -6.05
C ALA A 45 -6.56 -16.56 -6.52
N GLN A 46 -6.44 -15.46 -5.77
CA GLN A 46 -5.45 -14.42 -6.07
C GLN A 46 -4.03 -14.95 -5.89
N ALA A 47 -3.78 -15.75 -4.83
CA ALA A 47 -2.50 -16.43 -4.63
C ALA A 47 -2.17 -17.47 -5.72
N SER A 48 -3.17 -18.11 -6.33
CA SER A 48 -2.98 -19.10 -7.40
C SER A 48 -3.04 -18.53 -8.83
N ILE A 49 -3.70 -17.38 -9.05
CA ILE A 49 -3.63 -16.64 -10.33
C ILE A 49 -2.26 -15.95 -10.50
N GLU A 50 -1.58 -15.64 -9.39
CA GLU A 50 -0.21 -15.09 -9.38
C GLU A 50 0.90 -16.14 -9.56
N GLU A 51 0.61 -17.44 -9.76
CA GLU A 51 1.65 -18.45 -10.01
C GLU A 51 2.48 -18.26 -11.29
N ASN A 52 2.14 -17.28 -12.15
CA ASN A 52 2.92 -16.94 -13.35
C ASN A 52 3.64 -15.58 -13.30
N LYS A 53 3.65 -14.89 -12.15
CA LYS A 53 4.56 -13.77 -11.89
C LYS A 53 5.05 -13.92 -10.46
N GLU A 54 6.37 -14.05 -10.25
CA GLU A 54 6.95 -14.09 -8.91
C GLU A 54 6.40 -12.95 -8.06
N MET A 55 5.50 -13.29 -7.12
CA MET A 55 4.96 -12.35 -6.14
C MET A 55 6.15 -11.77 -5.35
N PRO A 56 6.31 -10.44 -5.24
CA PRO A 56 7.40 -9.83 -4.50
C PRO A 56 7.48 -10.40 -3.08
N GLN A 57 8.70 -10.63 -2.56
CA GLN A 57 8.88 -11.21 -1.21
C GLN A 57 8.12 -10.44 -0.13
N GLU A 58 7.91 -9.13 -0.29
CA GLU A 58 7.14 -8.29 0.63
C GLU A 58 5.64 -8.66 0.66
N SER A 59 5.05 -9.04 -0.49
CA SER A 59 3.66 -9.51 -0.58
C SER A 59 3.48 -10.91 0.00
N GLN A 60 4.51 -11.77 -0.08
CA GLN A 60 4.52 -13.08 0.59
C GLN A 60 4.51 -12.96 2.12
N ILE A 61 5.23 -11.97 2.67
CA ILE A 61 5.26 -11.70 4.11
C ILE A 61 3.88 -11.22 4.61
N GLN A 62 3.18 -10.39 3.82
CA GLN A 62 1.83 -9.90 4.15
C GLN A 62 0.77 -11.00 4.29
N LEU A 63 0.87 -12.09 3.51
CA LEU A 63 -0.07 -13.22 3.55
C LEU A 63 0.09 -14.08 4.82
N SER A 64 1.32 -14.30 5.30
CA SER A 64 1.57 -15.17 6.46
C SER A 64 1.03 -14.62 7.78
N ASN A 65 1.02 -13.29 7.96
CA ASN A 65 0.58 -12.63 9.20
C ASN A 65 -0.95 -12.56 9.33
N ILE A 66 -1.67 -12.50 8.20
CA ILE A 66 -3.15 -12.51 8.17
C ILE A 66 -3.69 -13.92 8.45
N GLN A 67 -2.94 -14.97 8.09
CA GLN A 67 -3.36 -16.37 8.26
C GLN A 67 -3.55 -16.79 9.73
N ALA A 68 -2.70 -16.31 10.66
CA ALA A 68 -2.83 -16.63 12.09
C ALA A 68 -4.13 -16.06 12.69
N LEU A 69 -4.47 -14.81 12.33
CA LEU A 69 -5.68 -14.11 12.77
C LEU A 69 -6.95 -14.82 12.31
N PHE A 70 -6.99 -15.21 11.03
CA PHE A 70 -8.11 -15.91 10.44
C PHE A 70 -8.29 -17.29 11.07
N LYS A 71 -7.20 -18.01 11.38
CA LYS A 71 -7.28 -19.33 12.02
C LYS A 71 -7.92 -19.27 13.41
N GLY A 72 -7.49 -18.34 14.27
CA GLY A 72 -8.09 -18.16 15.60
C GLY A 72 -9.56 -17.74 15.54
N TYR A 73 -9.91 -16.83 14.62
CA TYR A 73 -11.29 -16.44 14.37
C TYR A 73 -12.17 -17.63 13.94
N LEU A 74 -11.73 -18.43 12.98
CA LEU A 74 -12.50 -19.58 12.48
C LEU A 74 -12.75 -20.61 13.58
N ILE A 75 -11.76 -20.90 14.44
CA ILE A 75 -11.92 -21.82 15.58
C ILE A 75 -13.00 -21.31 16.54
N ARG A 76 -12.98 -20.01 16.88
CA ARG A 76 -13.99 -19.41 17.76
C ARG A 76 -15.39 -19.46 17.14
N MET A 77 -15.52 -19.19 15.85
CA MET A 77 -16.81 -19.29 15.14
C MET A 77 -17.35 -20.71 15.08
N GLN A 78 -16.51 -21.70 14.78
CA GLN A 78 -16.93 -23.11 14.81
C GLN A 78 -17.41 -23.55 16.19
N TYR A 79 -16.78 -23.06 17.25
CA TYR A 79 -17.22 -23.35 18.62
C TYR A 79 -18.58 -22.73 18.93
N ILE A 80 -18.83 -21.48 18.50
CA ILE A 80 -20.13 -20.83 18.67
C ILE A 80 -21.21 -21.57 17.89
N ASP A 81 -20.93 -21.99 16.66
CA ASP A 81 -21.86 -22.81 15.88
C ASP A 81 -22.14 -24.12 16.60
N GLN A 82 -21.14 -24.77 17.20
CA GLN A 82 -21.35 -25.96 18.03
C GLN A 82 -22.21 -25.68 19.28
N ILE A 83 -22.01 -24.56 19.98
CA ILE A 83 -22.85 -24.16 21.12
C ILE A 83 -24.29 -23.96 20.63
N ARG A 84 -24.49 -23.15 19.60
CA ARG A 84 -25.82 -22.87 19.02
C ARG A 84 -26.50 -24.14 18.54
N LEU A 85 -25.75 -25.06 17.92
CA LEU A 85 -26.27 -26.37 17.48
C LEU A 85 -26.56 -27.30 18.67
N SER A 86 -25.85 -27.18 19.78
CA SER A 86 -26.08 -27.96 21.00
C SER A 86 -27.22 -27.43 21.87
N GLU A 87 -27.59 -26.15 21.71
CA GLU A 87 -28.75 -25.51 22.34
C GLU A 87 -30.05 -25.72 21.53
N ILE A 88 -29.97 -26.33 20.34
CA ILE A 88 -31.14 -26.79 19.56
C ILE A 88 -31.53 -28.19 20.04
N ASP A 89 -32.34 -28.25 21.08
CA ASP A 89 -33.14 -29.44 21.43
C ASP A 89 -34.39 -29.49 20.53
N PRO A 90 -34.66 -30.56 19.76
CA PRO A 90 -35.83 -30.62 18.86
C PRO A 90 -37.20 -30.63 19.56
N GLU A 91 -37.28 -30.62 20.90
CA GLU A 91 -38.53 -30.90 21.62
C GLU A 91 -39.04 -29.83 22.61
N ILE A 92 -38.49 -28.61 22.64
CA ILE A 92 -39.03 -27.56 23.53
C ILE A 92 -39.46 -26.31 22.73
N GLN A 93 -40.67 -26.36 22.18
CA GLN A 93 -41.50 -25.17 22.05
C GLN A 93 -42.12 -24.88 23.42
N GLN A 94 -41.45 -24.10 24.25
CA GLN A 94 -42.11 -23.36 25.32
C GLN A 94 -41.60 -21.93 25.32
N GLU A 95 -42.53 -20.99 25.23
CA GLU A 95 -42.32 -19.57 25.47
C GLU A 95 -41.55 -19.40 26.79
N HIS A 96 -40.32 -18.91 26.71
CA HIS A 96 -39.60 -18.48 27.90
C HIS A 96 -40.11 -17.09 28.29
N PRO A 97 -40.57 -16.89 29.53
CA PRO A 97 -41.01 -15.59 29.99
C PRO A 97 -39.84 -14.62 30.00
N GLU A 98 -40.13 -13.38 29.62
CA GLU A 98 -39.26 -12.22 29.66
C GLU A 98 -38.62 -12.13 31.07
N LEU A 99 -37.35 -12.51 31.17
CA LEU A 99 -36.55 -12.41 32.38
C LEU A 99 -36.15 -10.95 32.52
N GLU A 100 -36.81 -10.22 33.43
CA GLU A 100 -36.31 -8.95 33.94
C GLU A 100 -34.98 -9.22 34.66
N ILE A 101 -33.87 -8.93 33.95
CA ILE A 101 -32.54 -8.89 34.52
C ILE A 101 -32.51 -7.68 35.46
N PRO A 102 -32.15 -7.83 36.75
CA PRO A 102 -32.02 -6.69 37.62
C PRO A 102 -30.96 -5.75 37.06
N GLU A 103 -31.33 -4.50 36.82
CA GLU A 103 -30.41 -3.37 36.57
C GLU A 103 -29.52 -3.19 37.79
N THR A 104 -28.53 -4.06 37.94
CA THR A 104 -27.33 -3.71 38.69
C THR A 104 -26.40 -3.09 37.69
N GLU A 105 -26.22 -1.78 37.82
CA GLU A 105 -25.20 -1.00 37.13
C GLU A 105 -23.83 -1.67 37.31
N THR A 106 -23.48 -2.61 36.44
CA THR A 106 -22.09 -2.94 36.19
C THR A 106 -21.54 -1.79 35.37
N GLN A 107 -21.24 -0.69 36.06
CA GLN A 107 -20.29 0.29 35.55
C GLN A 107 -19.03 -0.51 35.23
N ALA A 108 -18.78 -0.74 33.93
CA ALA A 108 -17.49 -1.21 33.46
C ALA A 108 -16.48 -0.29 34.15
N PRO A 109 -15.59 -0.84 35.00
CA PRO A 109 -14.83 0.02 35.87
C PRO A 109 -13.98 0.92 34.95
N HIS A 110 -14.04 2.25 35.18
CA HIS A 110 -13.18 3.27 34.56
C HIS A 110 -11.72 3.04 35.02
N VAL A 111 -11.20 1.85 34.75
CA VAL A 111 -9.81 1.48 34.94
C VAL A 111 -9.13 1.90 33.66
N ASP A 112 -8.04 2.65 33.79
CA ASP A 112 -7.02 2.82 32.77
C ASP A 112 -6.70 1.42 32.20
N PHE A 113 -7.40 1.01 31.14
CA PHE A 113 -7.48 -0.37 30.67
C PHE A 113 -6.14 -0.73 30.06
N GLN A 114 -5.33 -1.42 30.85
CA GLN A 114 -3.99 -1.84 30.49
C GLN A 114 -3.87 -3.33 30.75
N VAL A 115 -3.25 -4.03 29.81
CA VAL A 115 -2.97 -5.45 29.99
C VAL A 115 -1.85 -5.59 31.01
N ASP A 116 -2.10 -6.42 32.02
CA ASP A 116 -1.05 -6.87 32.91
C ASP A 116 -0.29 -8.04 32.28
N PHE A 117 0.77 -7.71 31.52
CA PHE A 117 1.63 -8.69 30.86
C PHE A 117 2.27 -9.69 31.84
N THR A 118 2.32 -9.40 33.15
CA THR A 118 2.87 -10.34 34.15
C THR A 118 1.98 -11.56 34.38
N GLN A 119 0.70 -11.48 33.98
CA GLN A 119 -0.26 -12.58 34.08
C GLN A 119 -0.24 -13.49 32.85
N LEU A 120 0.45 -13.10 31.78
CA LEU A 120 0.66 -13.98 30.61
C LEU A 120 1.67 -15.09 30.95
N PRO A 121 1.51 -16.30 30.37
CA PRO A 121 2.54 -17.32 30.47
C PRO A 121 3.90 -16.78 29.99
N LYS A 122 4.98 -17.15 30.68
CA LYS A 122 6.33 -16.71 30.31
C LYS A 122 6.66 -17.16 28.88
N GLY A 123 7.07 -16.21 28.03
CA GLY A 123 7.43 -16.46 26.63
C GLY A 123 6.22 -16.56 25.69
N PHE A 124 5.03 -16.16 26.13
CA PHE A 124 3.82 -16.18 25.28
C PHE A 124 3.83 -15.08 24.22
N LEU A 125 4.48 -13.95 24.49
CA LEU A 125 4.84 -12.96 23.46
C LEU A 125 6.24 -13.24 22.95
N SER A 126 6.46 -13.01 21.65
CA SER A 126 7.82 -13.00 21.13
C SER A 126 8.60 -11.84 21.76
N GLU A 127 9.91 -12.02 21.99
CA GLU A 127 10.76 -10.95 22.55
C GLU A 127 10.67 -9.68 21.70
N ILE A 128 10.62 -9.84 20.37
CA ILE A 128 10.49 -8.75 19.40
C ILE A 128 9.13 -8.05 19.54
N ALA A 129 8.02 -8.79 19.69
CA ALA A 129 6.70 -8.18 19.86
C ALA A 129 6.63 -7.39 21.17
N GLN A 130 7.19 -7.91 22.25
CA GLN A 130 7.28 -7.21 23.53
C GLN A 130 8.12 -5.94 23.44
N GLU A 131 9.26 -5.98 22.74
CA GLU A 131 10.11 -4.80 22.49
C GLU A 131 9.36 -3.73 21.69
N LYS A 132 8.63 -4.12 20.63
CA LYS A 132 7.81 -3.20 19.84
C LYS A 132 6.70 -2.58 20.67
N HIS A 133 5.96 -3.38 21.44
CA HIS A 133 4.94 -2.86 22.35
C HIS A 133 5.53 -1.84 23.33
N ASN A 134 6.69 -2.15 23.94
CA ASN A 134 7.37 -1.22 24.85
C ASN A 134 7.82 0.08 24.15
N PHE A 135 8.23 -0.01 22.89
CA PHE A 135 8.62 1.15 22.08
C PHE A 135 7.44 2.09 21.76
N PHE A 136 6.28 1.54 21.37
CA PHE A 136 5.09 2.35 21.10
C PHE A 136 4.33 2.75 22.36
N GLY A 137 4.60 2.08 23.49
CA GLY A 137 4.02 2.38 24.78
C GLY A 137 2.55 1.96 24.89
N LYS A 138 1.86 2.49 25.91
CA LYS A 138 0.46 2.19 26.19
C LYS A 138 -0.44 2.50 24.99
N PHE A 139 -1.36 1.59 24.68
CA PHE A 139 -2.42 1.85 23.71
C PHE A 139 -3.57 2.63 24.36
N ASP A 140 -4.10 3.61 23.63
CA ASP A 140 -5.28 4.38 24.03
C ASP A 140 -6.53 3.72 23.46
N PHE A 141 -7.28 3.03 24.33
CA PHE A 141 -8.52 2.38 23.94
C PHE A 141 -9.68 3.36 23.77
N GLY A 142 -9.55 4.60 24.25
CA GLY A 142 -10.65 5.52 24.48
C GLY A 142 -11.57 5.03 25.61
N GLU A 143 -12.77 5.58 25.68
CA GLU A 143 -13.78 5.18 26.68
C GLU A 143 -14.32 3.76 26.40
N PRO A 144 -14.54 2.94 27.45
CA PRO A 144 -15.23 1.66 27.33
C PRO A 144 -16.64 1.81 26.75
N ILE A 145 -17.14 0.75 26.11
CA ILE A 145 -18.48 0.76 25.49
C ILE A 145 -19.54 0.24 26.49
N GLY A 146 -19.12 -0.22 27.68
CA GLY A 146 -20.00 -0.63 28.77
C GLY A 146 -20.46 -2.08 28.67
N LYS A 147 -19.67 -2.94 27.99
CA LYS A 147 -19.94 -4.37 27.87
C LYS A 147 -19.38 -5.16 29.05
N GLU A 148 -19.79 -6.43 29.16
CA GLU A 148 -19.19 -7.35 30.14
C GLU A 148 -17.69 -7.44 29.91
N PHE A 149 -16.91 -7.29 30.98
CA PHE A 149 -15.46 -7.25 30.90
C PHE A 149 -14.84 -8.55 31.39
N LYS A 150 -14.07 -9.20 30.51
CA LYS A 150 -13.30 -10.39 30.80
C LYS A 150 -11.89 -10.03 31.24
N ASN A 151 -11.53 -10.43 32.46
CA ASN A 151 -10.15 -10.43 32.93
C ASN A 151 -9.28 -11.36 32.07
N LEU A 152 -7.97 -11.13 32.07
CA LEU A 152 -7.03 -11.89 31.24
C LEU A 152 -7.22 -13.40 31.44
N GLY A 153 -7.55 -14.10 30.36
CA GLY A 153 -7.83 -15.52 30.41
C GLY A 153 -7.70 -16.17 29.05
N LYS A 154 -7.48 -17.49 29.08
CA LYS A 154 -7.33 -18.30 27.87
C LYS A 154 -8.69 -18.48 27.17
N LEU A 155 -8.74 -18.22 25.87
CA LEU A 155 -9.87 -18.53 24.99
C LEU A 155 -9.77 -19.97 24.48
N ILE A 156 -10.83 -20.44 23.82
CA ILE A 156 -10.91 -21.82 23.33
C ILE A 156 -9.90 -22.14 22.23
N ASP A 157 -9.54 -21.16 21.42
CA ASP A 157 -8.50 -21.29 20.39
C ASP A 157 -7.07 -21.29 20.97
N GLY A 158 -6.95 -21.17 22.29
CA GLY A 158 -5.68 -21.16 23.01
C GLY A 158 -5.04 -19.78 23.16
N SER A 159 -5.59 -18.75 22.50
CA SER A 159 -5.18 -17.36 22.68
C SER A 159 -5.51 -16.86 24.09
N TYR A 160 -4.86 -15.80 24.54
CA TYR A 160 -5.22 -15.10 25.77
C TYR A 160 -5.91 -13.79 25.42
N TYR A 161 -6.99 -13.47 26.13
CA TYR A 161 -7.76 -12.27 25.89
C TYR A 161 -8.07 -11.57 27.21
N GLN A 162 -8.01 -10.24 27.19
CA GLN A 162 -8.50 -9.35 28.22
C GLN A 162 -9.28 -8.23 27.53
N GLY A 163 -10.50 -7.95 27.98
CA GLY A 163 -11.32 -6.91 27.38
C GLY A 163 -12.81 -7.22 27.41
N GLU A 164 -13.57 -6.38 26.72
CA GLU A 164 -15.02 -6.50 26.58
C GLU A 164 -15.42 -7.73 25.73
N ILE A 165 -16.44 -8.45 26.20
CA ILE A 165 -17.03 -9.60 25.53
C ILE A 165 -18.53 -9.39 25.28
N ASP A 166 -19.09 -10.13 24.33
CA ASP A 166 -20.55 -10.27 24.21
C ASP A 166 -21.09 -11.42 25.09
N GLU A 167 -22.40 -11.62 25.06
CA GLU A 167 -23.13 -12.63 25.85
C GLU A 167 -22.66 -14.07 25.62
N PHE A 168 -21.95 -14.34 24.52
CA PHE A 168 -21.38 -15.65 24.20
C PHE A 168 -19.90 -15.77 24.60
N GLY A 169 -19.35 -14.76 25.28
CA GLY A 169 -17.94 -14.70 25.68
C GLY A 169 -16.99 -14.38 24.53
N ILE A 170 -17.49 -13.82 23.43
CA ILE A 170 -16.69 -13.50 22.23
C ILE A 170 -16.15 -12.08 22.35
N PRO A 171 -14.88 -11.81 22.01
CA PRO A 171 -14.33 -10.46 21.97
C PRO A 171 -15.22 -9.46 21.23
N SER A 172 -15.68 -8.42 21.94
CA SER A 172 -16.66 -7.47 21.42
C SER A 172 -16.59 -6.19 22.25
N GLY A 173 -16.19 -5.06 21.66
CA GLY A 173 -15.88 -3.84 22.39
C GLY A 173 -14.39 -3.52 22.35
N LYS A 174 -13.77 -3.13 23.48
CA LYS A 174 -12.34 -2.83 23.59
C LYS A 174 -11.59 -3.99 24.25
N GLY A 175 -10.45 -4.38 23.69
CA GLY A 175 -9.69 -5.49 24.25
C GLY A 175 -8.36 -5.76 23.60
N SER A 176 -7.58 -6.59 24.27
CA SER A 176 -6.29 -7.10 23.80
C SER A 176 -6.31 -8.61 23.72
N ILE A 177 -5.80 -9.16 22.62
CA ILE A 177 -5.59 -10.58 22.40
C ILE A 177 -4.10 -10.87 22.17
N PHE A 178 -3.69 -12.03 22.64
CA PHE A 178 -2.34 -12.58 22.51
C PHE A 178 -2.45 -13.96 21.88
N TYR A 179 -1.70 -14.20 20.81
CA TYR A 179 -1.71 -15.47 20.08
C TYR A 179 -0.53 -16.36 20.48
N ASP A 180 -0.64 -17.65 20.16
CA ASP A 180 0.37 -18.67 20.48
C ASP A 180 1.66 -18.52 19.66
N ASP A 181 1.58 -17.89 18.49
CA ASP A 181 2.72 -17.48 17.68
C ASP A 181 3.50 -16.29 18.27
N GLY A 182 2.98 -15.66 19.33
CA GLY A 182 3.59 -14.52 19.99
C GLY A 182 3.22 -13.16 19.38
N SER A 183 2.31 -13.13 18.43
CA SER A 183 1.67 -11.89 17.96
C SER A 183 0.59 -11.39 18.92
N MET A 184 0.24 -10.11 18.81
CA MET A 184 -0.84 -9.51 19.59
C MET A 184 -1.63 -8.48 18.79
N TYR A 185 -2.85 -8.23 19.25
CA TYR A 185 -3.67 -7.10 18.84
C TYR A 185 -4.30 -6.45 20.06
N GLU A 186 -4.38 -5.12 20.03
CA GLU A 186 -5.08 -4.31 20.99
C GLU A 186 -5.91 -3.26 20.24
N GLY A 187 -7.19 -3.14 20.59
CA GLY A 187 -8.06 -2.22 19.90
C GLY A 187 -9.52 -2.56 20.06
N ALA A 188 -10.31 -2.12 19.10
CA ALA A 188 -11.73 -2.38 19.06
C ALA A 188 -12.07 -3.70 18.35
N TRP A 189 -13.18 -4.29 18.77
CA TRP A 189 -13.64 -5.61 18.42
C TRP A 189 -15.11 -5.57 18.12
N LYS A 190 -15.53 -6.37 17.14
CA LYS A 190 -16.93 -6.63 16.84
C LYS A 190 -17.07 -8.10 16.50
N THR A 191 -17.86 -8.81 17.31
CA THR A 191 -18.18 -10.24 17.09
C THR A 191 -16.94 -11.09 16.79
N GLY A 192 -15.90 -10.92 17.59
CA GLY A 192 -14.66 -11.69 17.49
C GLY A 192 -13.71 -11.30 16.35
N LYS A 193 -14.01 -10.25 15.58
CA LYS A 193 -13.14 -9.66 14.56
C LYS A 193 -12.58 -8.32 15.03
N PHE A 194 -11.38 -7.96 14.56
CA PHE A 194 -10.86 -6.60 14.75
C PHE A 194 -11.75 -5.61 14.01
N TYR A 195 -12.07 -4.51 14.69
CA TYR A 195 -12.99 -3.51 14.17
C TYR A 195 -12.65 -2.14 14.72
N GLY A 196 -12.79 -1.07 13.92
CA GLY A 196 -12.40 0.28 14.33
C GLY A 196 -10.90 0.41 14.59
N TYR A 197 -10.50 1.44 15.30
CA TYR A 197 -9.09 1.73 15.54
C TYR A 197 -8.41 0.66 16.43
N GLY A 198 -7.22 0.22 16.03
CA GLY A 198 -6.43 -0.78 16.75
C GLY A 198 -4.95 -0.77 16.37
N ARG A 199 -4.16 -1.53 17.11
CA ARG A 199 -2.75 -1.82 16.85
C ARG A 199 -2.50 -3.33 16.90
N MET A 200 -1.85 -3.85 15.86
CA MET A 200 -1.39 -5.22 15.76
C MET A 200 0.13 -5.26 15.74
N ILE A 201 0.73 -6.20 16.46
CA ILE A 201 2.17 -6.47 16.46
C ILE A 201 2.36 -7.95 16.10
N SER A 202 3.02 -8.24 14.98
CA SER A 202 3.28 -9.60 14.54
C SER A 202 4.41 -10.25 15.34
N GLN A 203 4.51 -11.57 15.31
CA GLN A 203 5.61 -12.32 15.94
C GLN A 203 7.00 -11.87 15.46
N ASN A 204 7.08 -11.37 14.22
CA ASN A 204 8.31 -10.89 13.57
C ASN A 204 8.60 -9.41 13.84
N GLY A 205 7.70 -8.70 14.52
CA GLY A 205 7.86 -7.28 14.87
C GLY A 205 7.31 -6.29 13.85
N ASP A 206 6.51 -6.74 12.87
CA ASP A 206 5.72 -5.82 12.06
C ASP A 206 4.62 -5.20 12.92
N VAL A 207 4.37 -3.90 12.73
CA VAL A 207 3.35 -3.15 13.46
C VAL A 207 2.38 -2.51 12.49
N PHE A 208 1.09 -2.74 12.73
CA PHE A 208 -0.01 -2.19 11.94
C PHE A 208 -0.93 -1.42 12.88
N GLU A 209 -1.17 -0.15 12.60
CA GLU A 209 -1.99 0.71 13.44
C GLU A 209 -2.92 1.56 12.58
N GLY A 210 -4.21 1.58 12.90
CA GLY A 210 -5.22 2.28 12.10
C GLY A 210 -6.60 1.65 12.24
N ASP A 211 -7.50 1.99 11.33
CA ASP A 211 -8.88 1.47 11.34
C ASP A 211 -8.95 0.05 10.75
N PHE A 212 -9.65 -0.85 11.44
CA PHE A 212 -9.90 -2.21 11.01
C PHE A 212 -11.39 -2.40 10.68
N ILE A 213 -11.68 -3.15 9.62
CA ILE A 213 -13.02 -3.66 9.33
C ILE A 213 -12.89 -5.15 9.03
N GLU A 214 -13.56 -5.96 9.82
CA GLU A 214 -13.52 -7.42 9.71
C GLU A 214 -12.09 -8.02 9.72
N GLY A 215 -11.20 -7.47 10.55
CA GLY A 215 -9.80 -7.92 10.60
C GLY A 215 -8.89 -7.31 9.54
N GLN A 216 -9.42 -6.57 8.56
CA GLN A 216 -8.62 -5.94 7.50
C GLN A 216 -8.35 -4.47 7.82
N LEU A 217 -7.09 -4.05 7.68
CA LEU A 217 -6.70 -2.65 7.86
C LEU A 217 -7.23 -1.83 6.67
N THR A 218 -7.94 -0.75 6.95
CA THR A 218 -8.58 0.10 5.95
C THR A 218 -8.56 1.55 6.38
N GLY A 219 -8.88 2.48 5.48
CA GLY A 219 -8.86 3.90 5.79
C GLY A 219 -7.43 4.40 6.04
N LYS A 220 -7.23 5.29 7.00
CA LYS A 220 -5.89 5.80 7.31
C LYS A 220 -5.18 4.87 8.27
N GLY A 221 -3.93 4.54 7.97
CA GLY A 221 -3.15 3.67 8.83
C GLY A 221 -1.66 3.84 8.65
N LYS A 222 -0.94 3.18 9.55
CA LYS A 222 0.50 3.15 9.65
C LYS A 222 0.96 1.70 9.68
N LYS A 223 1.95 1.38 8.87
CA LYS A 223 2.67 0.11 8.88
C LYS A 223 4.14 0.36 9.17
N ILE A 224 4.72 -0.40 10.09
CA ILE A 224 6.16 -0.45 10.32
C ILE A 224 6.57 -1.90 10.17
N TYR A 225 7.45 -2.18 9.23
CA TYR A 225 7.90 -3.52 8.93
C TYR A 225 9.16 -3.86 9.72
N ALA A 226 9.36 -5.14 10.02
CA ALA A 226 10.53 -5.65 10.72
C ALA A 226 11.85 -5.35 9.96
N ASN A 227 11.77 -5.26 8.63
CA ASN A 227 12.91 -4.90 7.78
C ASN A 227 13.31 -3.40 7.86
N GLY A 228 12.58 -2.59 8.62
CA GLY A 228 12.83 -1.15 8.79
C GLY A 228 12.06 -0.25 7.83
N ASN A 229 11.35 -0.80 6.84
CA ASN A 229 10.46 -0.02 5.99
C ASN A 229 9.25 0.46 6.79
N SER A 230 8.61 1.54 6.36
CA SER A 230 7.36 2.01 6.94
C SER A 230 6.46 2.67 5.91
N TYR A 231 5.18 2.68 6.19
CA TYR A 231 4.15 3.29 5.35
C TYR A 231 3.16 4.05 6.24
N VAL A 232 2.75 5.23 5.80
CA VAL A 232 1.65 6.00 6.39
C VAL A 232 0.77 6.51 5.26
N GLY A 233 -0.51 6.18 5.26
CA GLY A 233 -1.41 6.60 4.20
C GLY A 233 -2.74 5.89 4.22
N GLU A 234 -3.44 5.95 3.09
CA GLU A 234 -4.71 5.27 2.88
C GLU A 234 -4.49 3.78 2.56
N LEU A 235 -5.35 2.92 3.10
CA LEU A 235 -5.30 1.48 2.95
C LEU A 235 -6.67 0.97 2.51
N VAL A 236 -6.67 -0.03 1.64
CA VAL A 236 -7.86 -0.79 1.24
C VAL A 236 -7.50 -2.27 1.29
N ASN A 237 -8.28 -3.06 2.04
CA ASN A 237 -8.04 -4.50 2.25
C ASN A 237 -6.60 -4.80 2.70
N SER A 238 -6.06 -3.97 3.58
CA SER A 238 -4.67 -4.00 4.04
C SER A 238 -3.60 -3.65 3.01
N PHE A 239 -3.92 -3.21 1.79
CA PHE A 239 -2.94 -2.75 0.80
C PHE A 239 -2.89 -1.21 0.74
N PRO A 240 -1.69 -0.60 0.60
CA PRO A 240 -1.57 0.81 0.27
C PRO A 240 -2.45 1.20 -0.92
N HIS A 241 -3.23 2.26 -0.76
CA HIS A 241 -4.12 2.80 -1.77
C HIS A 241 -4.17 4.32 -1.63
N GLY A 242 -4.74 5.04 -2.60
CA GLY A 242 -4.91 6.49 -2.48
C GLY A 242 -3.58 7.22 -2.30
N PHE A 243 -3.51 8.22 -1.43
CA PHE A 243 -2.25 8.91 -1.15
C PHE A 243 -1.54 8.33 0.08
N GLY A 244 -0.22 8.20 0.00
CA GLY A 244 0.59 7.74 1.12
C GLY A 244 2.06 8.15 1.04
N GLU A 245 2.77 7.89 2.13
CA GLU A 245 4.19 8.08 2.32
C GLU A 245 4.83 6.75 2.72
N GLU A 246 5.81 6.29 1.95
CA GLU A 246 6.63 5.11 2.22
C GLU A 246 8.06 5.57 2.52
N VAL A 247 8.62 5.07 3.62
CA VAL A 247 10.02 5.28 4.01
C VAL A 247 10.69 3.93 4.02
N MET A 248 11.71 3.76 3.19
CA MET A 248 12.51 2.55 3.10
C MET A 248 13.58 2.54 4.19
N SER A 249 14.05 1.35 4.56
CA SER A 249 15.10 1.15 5.57
C SER A 249 16.44 1.82 5.22
N ASP A 250 16.72 2.05 3.94
CA ASP A 250 17.89 2.79 3.47
C ASP A 250 17.75 4.32 3.63
N GLY A 251 16.56 4.82 3.99
CA GLY A 251 16.21 6.23 4.12
C GLY A 251 15.57 6.84 2.87
N SER A 252 15.33 6.07 1.81
CA SER A 252 14.59 6.53 0.64
C SER A 252 13.13 6.79 1.01
N VAL A 253 12.51 7.83 0.43
CA VAL A 253 11.15 8.26 0.77
C VAL A 253 10.34 8.48 -0.49
N TYR A 254 9.23 7.76 -0.63
CA TYR A 254 8.22 8.00 -1.64
C TYR A 254 6.98 8.67 -1.03
N LYS A 255 6.46 9.72 -1.67
CA LYS A 255 5.19 10.38 -1.33
C LYS A 255 4.36 10.51 -2.59
N GLY A 256 3.21 9.88 -2.64
CA GLY A 256 2.41 9.89 -3.85
C GLY A 256 1.22 8.94 -3.83
N GLY A 257 0.69 8.69 -5.02
CA GLY A 257 -0.41 7.75 -5.19
C GLY A 257 0.03 6.29 -5.09
N PHE A 258 -0.88 5.46 -4.60
CA PHE A 258 -0.80 4.01 -4.55
C PHE A 258 -2.07 3.39 -5.11
N ASN A 259 -1.94 2.26 -5.78
CA ASN A 259 -3.04 1.42 -6.20
C ASN A 259 -2.70 -0.05 -5.91
N ASN A 260 -3.42 -0.64 -4.95
CA ASN A 260 -3.26 -2.03 -4.54
C ASN A 260 -1.80 -2.38 -4.17
N GLY A 261 -1.16 -1.52 -3.39
CA GLY A 261 0.22 -1.71 -2.93
C GLY A 261 1.30 -1.15 -3.86
N LEU A 262 0.98 -0.85 -5.11
CA LEU A 262 1.96 -0.38 -6.10
C LEU A 262 1.90 1.14 -6.23
N LYS A 263 3.06 1.81 -6.36
CA LYS A 263 3.12 3.25 -6.64
C LYS A 263 2.42 3.55 -7.96
N SER A 264 1.55 4.55 -7.96
CA SER A 264 0.71 4.88 -9.12
C SER A 264 0.35 6.36 -9.15
N GLY A 265 0.16 6.92 -10.35
CA GLY A 265 -0.20 8.32 -10.53
C GLY A 265 0.97 9.25 -10.23
N LYS A 266 0.70 10.43 -9.69
CA LYS A 266 1.76 11.40 -9.36
C LYS A 266 2.45 11.04 -8.06
N GLY A 267 3.77 11.11 -8.05
CA GLY A 267 4.58 10.90 -6.86
C GLY A 267 5.89 11.65 -6.87
N ASN A 268 6.46 11.79 -5.68
CA ASN A 268 7.81 12.29 -5.44
C ASN A 268 8.59 11.17 -4.73
N TYR A 269 9.77 10.84 -5.24
CA TYR A 269 10.67 9.87 -4.65
C TYR A 269 12.03 10.54 -4.39
N THR A 270 12.48 10.58 -3.14
CA THR A 270 13.81 11.06 -2.76
C THR A 270 14.67 9.91 -2.27
N TRP A 271 15.96 9.96 -2.60
CA TRP A 271 16.94 8.98 -2.14
C TRP A 271 18.01 9.61 -1.23
N PRO A 272 18.60 8.84 -0.30
CA PRO A 272 19.59 9.35 0.67
C PRO A 272 20.83 9.98 0.05
N GLU A 273 21.25 9.54 -1.13
CA GLU A 273 22.41 10.10 -1.85
C GLU A 273 22.12 11.48 -2.49
N GLY A 274 20.90 12.00 -2.33
CA GLY A 274 20.50 13.33 -2.79
C GLY A 274 19.84 13.35 -4.16
N SER A 275 19.61 12.19 -4.78
CA SER A 275 18.77 12.08 -5.97
C SER A 275 17.30 12.29 -5.63
N SER A 276 16.51 12.76 -6.59
CA SER A 276 15.05 12.83 -6.46
C SER A 276 14.35 12.69 -7.80
N TYR A 277 13.15 12.14 -7.80
CA TYR A 277 12.26 12.06 -8.94
C TYR A 277 10.90 12.63 -8.58
N GLU A 278 10.35 13.48 -9.44
CA GLU A 278 8.97 13.96 -9.37
C GLU A 278 8.29 13.71 -10.70
N GLY A 279 7.21 12.93 -10.70
CA GLY A 279 6.53 12.60 -11.94
C GLY A 279 5.49 11.50 -11.80
N MET A 280 5.29 10.78 -12.89
CA MET A 280 4.25 9.79 -13.04
C MET A 280 4.78 8.37 -12.79
N PHE A 281 3.98 7.57 -12.08
CA PHE A 281 4.22 6.17 -11.75
C PHE A 281 3.09 5.28 -12.27
N VAL A 282 3.45 4.10 -12.76
CA VAL A 282 2.52 3.03 -13.15
C VAL A 282 3.11 1.71 -12.65
N GLU A 283 2.41 1.03 -11.75
CA GLU A 283 2.83 -0.27 -11.19
C GLU A 283 4.30 -0.26 -10.71
N ASP A 284 4.64 0.67 -9.80
CA ASP A 284 5.99 0.92 -9.26
C ASP A 284 7.04 1.46 -10.24
N LYS A 285 6.70 1.61 -11.52
CA LYS A 285 7.64 2.10 -12.54
C LYS A 285 7.42 3.58 -12.79
N ILE A 286 8.52 4.29 -12.99
CA ILE A 286 8.53 5.63 -13.56
C ILE A 286 8.07 5.53 -15.03
N GLU A 287 6.95 6.17 -15.35
CA GLU A 287 6.34 6.13 -16.67
C GLU A 287 5.53 7.40 -16.96
N GLY A 288 5.61 7.94 -18.17
CA GLY A 288 5.02 9.23 -18.53
C GLY A 288 5.98 10.39 -18.26
N PHE A 289 5.47 11.60 -18.04
CA PHE A 289 6.32 12.77 -17.86
C PHE A 289 6.82 12.90 -16.41
N GLY A 290 8.10 13.22 -16.24
CA GLY A 290 8.68 13.48 -14.92
C GLY A 290 10.08 14.09 -14.97
N LYS A 291 10.51 14.60 -13.82
CA LYS A 291 11.81 15.21 -13.59
C LYS A 291 12.63 14.38 -12.62
N TYR A 292 13.76 13.88 -13.07
CA TYR A 292 14.77 13.22 -12.24
C TYR A 292 15.95 14.17 -12.05
N VAL A 293 16.31 14.42 -10.80
CA VAL A 293 17.47 15.21 -10.38
C VAL A 293 18.46 14.28 -9.72
N TRP A 294 19.66 14.20 -10.28
CA TRP A 294 20.85 13.63 -9.64
C TRP A 294 21.70 14.78 -9.06
N PRO A 295 22.71 14.48 -8.23
CA PRO A 295 23.60 15.51 -7.69
C PRO A 295 24.33 16.35 -8.76
N ASP A 296 24.62 15.78 -9.93
CA ASP A 296 25.44 16.41 -10.98
C ASP A 296 24.66 16.76 -12.27
N LYS A 297 23.39 16.38 -12.37
CA LYS A 297 22.59 16.57 -13.59
C LYS A 297 21.09 16.41 -13.32
N GLU A 298 20.26 16.92 -14.22
CA GLU A 298 18.82 16.70 -14.21
C GLU A 298 18.31 16.28 -15.59
N TYR A 299 17.26 15.46 -15.61
CA TYR A 299 16.47 15.13 -16.78
C TYR A 299 15.02 15.45 -16.52
N GLU A 300 14.38 16.13 -17.45
CA GLU A 300 12.96 16.43 -17.44
C GLU A 300 12.37 16.02 -18.79
N GLY A 301 11.45 15.07 -18.79
CA GLY A 301 10.93 14.51 -20.03
C GLY A 301 10.06 13.28 -19.82
N GLU A 302 9.82 12.57 -20.92
CA GLU A 302 9.06 11.34 -20.95
C GLU A 302 9.90 10.13 -20.48
N TRP A 303 9.21 9.19 -19.84
CA TRP A 303 9.77 7.96 -19.29
C TRP A 303 8.91 6.78 -19.70
N LYS A 304 9.55 5.63 -19.85
CA LYS A 304 8.88 4.35 -20.07
C LYS A 304 9.67 3.26 -19.36
N GLU A 305 9.02 2.50 -18.49
CA GLU A 305 9.64 1.35 -17.80
C GLU A 305 10.95 1.75 -17.10
N ASN A 306 10.94 2.87 -16.35
CA ASN A 306 12.10 3.45 -15.65
C ASN A 306 13.23 4.01 -16.54
N ILE A 307 13.05 4.08 -17.85
CA ILE A 307 14.08 4.51 -18.81
C ILE A 307 13.61 5.77 -19.54
N GLN A 308 14.52 6.71 -19.84
CA GLN A 308 14.19 7.88 -20.64
C GLN A 308 13.68 7.46 -22.02
N HIS A 309 12.55 8.03 -22.44
CA HIS A 309 11.88 7.71 -23.70
C HIS A 309 11.18 8.97 -24.22
N GLY A 310 10.81 9.05 -25.50
CA GLY A 310 10.06 10.21 -26.01
C GLY A 310 10.89 11.51 -26.00
N GLN A 311 10.26 12.66 -25.76
CA GLN A 311 10.95 13.95 -25.71
C GLN A 311 11.46 14.26 -24.30
N GLY A 312 12.65 14.85 -24.20
CA GLY A 312 13.16 15.31 -22.91
C GLY A 312 14.31 16.30 -23.01
N CYS A 313 14.60 16.94 -21.88
CA CYS A 313 15.70 17.87 -21.68
C CYS A 313 16.62 17.36 -20.57
N PHE A 314 17.90 17.20 -20.89
CA PHE A 314 18.96 16.80 -19.98
C PHE A 314 19.89 17.99 -19.77
N LYS A 315 20.18 18.33 -18.51
CA LYS A 315 21.10 19.42 -18.15
C LYS A 315 22.14 18.89 -17.18
N TRP A 316 23.39 19.24 -17.40
CA TRP A 316 24.50 18.84 -16.55
C TRP A 316 25.00 20.05 -15.75
N ILE A 317 25.60 19.79 -14.58
CA ILE A 317 26.15 20.83 -13.70
C ILE A 317 27.26 21.65 -14.37
N ASP A 318 27.97 21.06 -15.34
CA ASP A 318 28.98 21.75 -16.14
C ASP A 318 28.39 22.70 -17.19
N GLY A 319 27.06 22.84 -17.25
CA GLY A 319 26.34 23.73 -18.15
C GLY A 319 26.03 23.14 -19.52
N LYS A 320 26.44 21.89 -19.82
CA LYS A 320 25.95 21.19 -21.02
C LYS A 320 24.44 21.01 -20.94
N LYS A 321 23.78 21.00 -22.10
CA LYS A 321 22.34 20.75 -22.22
C LYS A 321 22.05 19.93 -23.47
N TYR A 322 21.06 19.05 -23.40
CA TYR A 322 20.50 18.36 -24.54
C TYR A 322 18.99 18.47 -24.48
N ALA A 323 18.34 18.80 -25.58
CA ALA A 323 16.89 18.77 -25.73
C ALA A 323 16.55 18.02 -27.02
N GLY A 324 15.80 16.93 -26.93
CA GLY A 324 15.44 16.12 -28.10
C GLY A 324 14.84 14.78 -27.74
N GLY A 325 14.79 13.90 -28.73
CA GLY A 325 14.20 12.57 -28.59
C GLY A 325 15.11 11.56 -27.89
N TYR A 326 14.48 10.61 -27.21
CA TYR A 326 15.08 9.48 -26.52
C TYR A 326 14.37 8.19 -26.89
N VAL A 327 15.13 7.12 -27.09
CA VAL A 327 14.63 5.74 -27.16
C VAL A 327 15.53 4.86 -26.31
N MET A 328 14.93 4.23 -25.29
CA MET A 328 15.64 3.32 -24.36
C MET A 328 16.90 3.97 -23.76
N GLY A 329 16.77 5.23 -23.31
CA GLY A 329 17.85 5.98 -22.65
C GLY A 329 18.86 6.61 -23.61
N LYS A 330 18.75 6.35 -24.91
CA LYS A 330 19.68 6.87 -25.92
C LYS A 330 19.05 8.01 -26.72
N LYS A 331 19.84 9.04 -27.00
CA LYS A 331 19.44 10.16 -27.86
C LYS A 331 19.07 9.62 -29.24
N GLN A 332 17.90 10.01 -29.74
CA GLN A 332 17.31 9.48 -30.96
C GLN A 332 16.51 10.57 -31.68
N GLY A 333 16.57 10.59 -33.01
CA GLY A 333 15.84 11.57 -33.82
C GLY A 333 16.46 12.97 -33.72
N PHE A 334 15.66 14.00 -33.98
CA PHE A 334 16.15 15.38 -33.95
C PHE A 334 16.41 15.85 -32.51
N GLY A 335 17.52 16.56 -32.29
CA GLY A 335 17.83 17.13 -31.00
C GLY A 335 18.93 18.20 -31.04
N ILE A 336 18.95 19.02 -30.00
CA ILE A 336 19.87 20.14 -29.81
C ILE A 336 20.77 19.83 -28.63
N PHE A 337 22.09 19.88 -28.84
CA PHE A 337 23.09 19.77 -27.79
C PHE A 337 23.86 21.09 -27.68
N GLU A 338 23.90 21.67 -26.48
CA GLU A 338 24.60 22.92 -26.18
C GLU A 338 25.71 22.67 -25.17
N TRP A 339 26.85 23.32 -25.39
CA TRP A 339 27.98 23.31 -24.47
C TRP A 339 28.14 24.70 -23.84
N PRO A 340 28.66 24.78 -22.59
CA PRO A 340 28.83 26.05 -21.88
C PRO A 340 29.78 27.03 -22.58
N ASP A 341 30.68 26.51 -23.43
CA ASP A 341 31.60 27.32 -24.19
C ASP A 341 30.93 28.03 -25.40
N GLY A 342 29.64 27.83 -25.64
CA GLY A 342 28.88 28.40 -26.75
C GLY A 342 28.91 27.56 -28.04
N LYS A 343 29.45 26.32 -27.99
CA LYS A 343 29.20 25.34 -29.07
C LYS A 343 27.75 24.89 -29.01
N LYS A 344 27.15 24.64 -30.17
CA LYS A 344 25.82 24.05 -30.32
C LYS A 344 25.81 23.09 -31.51
N TYR A 345 25.22 21.91 -31.33
CA TYR A 345 24.88 20.97 -32.39
C TYR A 345 23.36 20.86 -32.46
N GLU A 346 22.80 20.95 -33.65
CA GLU A 346 21.37 20.86 -33.92
C GLU A 346 21.18 19.96 -35.14
N GLY A 347 20.58 18.79 -34.94
CA GLY A 347 20.48 17.79 -35.99
C GLY A 347 19.99 16.46 -35.49
N TYR A 348 20.08 15.45 -36.36
CA TYR A 348 19.62 14.11 -36.05
C TYR A 348 20.64 13.31 -35.21
N TRP A 349 20.10 12.39 -34.43
CA TRP A 349 20.78 11.47 -33.53
C TRP A 349 20.28 10.04 -33.77
N PHE A 350 21.19 9.08 -33.68
CA PHE A 350 20.88 7.66 -33.71
C PHE A 350 21.80 6.94 -32.71
N ASP A 351 21.21 6.12 -31.84
CA ASP A 351 21.95 5.33 -30.86
C ASP A 351 22.90 6.17 -29.98
N GLY A 352 22.49 7.40 -29.65
CA GLY A 352 23.27 8.31 -28.80
C GLY A 352 24.35 9.13 -29.53
N LYS A 353 24.52 8.98 -30.85
CA LYS A 353 25.51 9.71 -31.66
C LYS A 353 24.84 10.64 -32.68
N GLN A 354 25.53 11.71 -33.08
CA GLN A 354 25.09 12.52 -34.22
C GLN A 354 25.07 11.67 -35.50
N GLU A 355 23.95 11.67 -36.22
CA GLU A 355 23.71 10.86 -37.41
C GLU A 355 22.80 11.63 -38.36
N GLY A 356 23.00 11.56 -39.68
CA GLY A 356 22.16 12.25 -40.67
C GLY A 356 22.45 13.75 -40.76
N GLU A 357 21.43 14.55 -41.06
CA GLU A 357 21.60 16.00 -41.25
C GLU A 357 21.80 16.73 -39.91
N GLY A 358 22.76 17.65 -39.87
CA GLY A 358 23.01 18.46 -38.68
C GLY A 358 23.89 19.69 -38.91
N THR A 359 23.73 20.65 -38.00
CA THR A 359 24.45 21.93 -37.98
C THR A 359 25.23 22.06 -36.69
N PHE A 360 26.54 22.29 -36.79
CA PHE A 360 27.40 22.65 -35.68
C PHE A 360 27.77 24.13 -35.77
N SER A 361 27.56 24.86 -34.67
CA SER A 361 27.83 26.28 -34.55
C SER A 361 28.65 26.60 -33.30
N LYS A 362 29.35 27.73 -33.32
CA LYS A 362 30.11 28.27 -32.19
C LYS A 362 29.78 29.75 -32.04
N ASN A 363 29.23 30.14 -30.89
CA ASN A 363 28.80 31.50 -30.59
C ASN A 363 27.86 32.06 -31.70
N GLY A 364 26.91 31.23 -32.14
CA GLY A 364 25.96 31.55 -33.21
C GLY A 364 26.52 31.46 -34.64
N VAL A 365 27.83 31.29 -34.83
CA VAL A 365 28.44 31.17 -36.17
C VAL A 365 28.45 29.70 -36.60
N VAL A 366 27.76 29.37 -37.69
CA VAL A 366 27.79 28.04 -38.30
C VAL A 366 29.21 27.70 -38.75
N ARG A 367 29.71 26.54 -38.31
CA ARG A 367 31.05 26.04 -38.64
C ARG A 367 30.99 24.82 -39.56
N GLN A 368 30.01 23.94 -39.34
CA GLN A 368 29.77 22.76 -40.17
C GLN A 368 28.27 22.60 -40.35
N GLN A 369 27.83 22.29 -41.56
CA GLN A 369 26.45 22.00 -41.91
C GLN A 369 26.45 20.94 -43.01
N GLY A 370 25.72 19.85 -42.80
CA GLY A 370 25.69 18.71 -43.72
C GLY A 370 25.46 17.39 -43.02
N MET A 371 26.07 16.33 -43.56
CA MET A 371 25.86 14.95 -43.11
C MET A 371 26.83 14.56 -41.99
N TRP A 372 26.30 13.85 -41.00
CA TRP A 372 27.00 13.28 -39.86
C TRP A 372 26.82 11.76 -39.86
N LYS A 373 27.86 11.03 -39.48
CA LYS A 373 27.82 9.58 -39.28
C LYS A 373 28.68 9.19 -38.10
N ASP A 374 28.12 8.39 -37.20
CA ASP A 374 28.82 7.92 -35.99
C ASP A 374 29.47 9.06 -35.17
N GLY A 375 28.78 10.20 -35.07
CA GLY A 375 29.25 11.36 -34.32
C GLY A 375 30.28 12.23 -35.03
N LYS A 376 30.57 11.97 -36.31
CA LYS A 376 31.56 12.71 -37.11
C LYS A 376 30.91 13.38 -38.32
N PHE A 377 31.33 14.61 -38.61
CA PHE A 377 30.96 15.30 -39.83
C PHE A 377 31.64 14.64 -41.04
N ILE A 378 30.87 14.22 -42.05
CA ILE A 378 31.38 13.51 -43.23
C ILE A 378 31.33 14.34 -44.53
N GLY A 379 30.63 15.48 -44.54
CA GLY A 379 30.60 16.37 -45.70
C GLY A 379 29.33 17.21 -45.78
N LYS A 380 29.32 18.17 -46.70
CA LYS A 380 28.10 18.92 -47.05
C LYS A 380 27.14 17.98 -47.77
N LYS A 381 25.83 18.26 -47.67
CA LYS A 381 24.84 17.58 -48.50
C LYS A 381 25.11 17.93 -49.96
N GLU A 382 25.27 16.93 -50.82
CA GLU A 382 25.31 17.14 -52.27
C GLU A 382 23.93 17.65 -52.69
N GLU A 383 23.90 18.80 -53.39
CA GLU A 383 22.67 19.46 -53.86
C GLU A 383 21.98 18.70 -54.99
#